data_AF-A0A961FIX8-F1
#
_entry.id   AF-A0A961FIX8-F1
#
_cell.length_a   1.000
_cell.length_b   1.000
_cell.length_c   1.000
_cell.angle_alpha   90.00
_cell.angle_beta   90.00
_cell.angle_gamma   90.00
#
_symmetry.space_group_name_H-M   'P 1'
#
loop_
_entity.id
_entity.type
_entity.pdbx_description
1 polymer ?
#
loop_
_entity_poly.entity_id
_entity_poly.type
_entity_poly.pdbx_seq_one_letter_code
_entity_poly.pdbx_strand_id
1 'polypeptide(L)'
;MSKSIIAMLVMLVVLVAALLIPIMQMTRWDPKLKQGVARQAGQEQAGAAISTEPSGDPQSVATLETADQLRQEFNADNGRLRMLAILSPTTQSSREAASLIEQVVLEEHPDLDLTVYVLWITQTSKDDYEAAREASALLTDGRARHYFSSDAAASYVADAMGYPGDKAWNCIMLFGEDKVWDPELPQPQRILHQLGPQHWLGSQNYATGNDLRNGLAAMASELGGWQF
;
A
#
# COMPACT_ATOMS: atom_id res chain seq x y z
N MET A 1 -28.81 8.21 -55.21
CA MET A 1 -28.67 7.75 -53.81
C MET A 1 -30.05 7.86 -53.16
N SER A 2 -30.66 6.76 -52.70
CA SER A 2 -32.03 6.80 -52.20
C SER A 2 -32.07 7.48 -50.82
N LYS A 3 -33.15 8.23 -50.56
CA LYS A 3 -33.36 8.93 -49.28
C LYS A 3 -33.25 8.01 -48.05
N SER A 4 -33.50 6.72 -48.24
CA SER A 4 -33.39 5.69 -47.20
C SER A 4 -31.95 5.42 -46.75
N ILE A 5 -30.96 5.53 -47.65
CA ILE A 5 -29.54 5.30 -47.31
C ILE A 5 -29.01 6.44 -46.42
N ILE A 6 -29.43 7.67 -46.70
CA ILE A 6 -29.05 8.85 -45.91
C ILE A 6 -29.64 8.77 -44.50
N ALA A 7 -30.91 8.38 -44.37
CA ALA A 7 -31.56 8.23 -43.07
C ALA A 7 -30.87 7.18 -42.18
N MET A 8 -30.45 6.06 -42.77
CA MET A 8 -29.80 4.97 -42.05
C MET A 8 -28.39 5.35 -41.57
N LEU A 9 -27.63 6.10 -42.38
CA LEU A 9 -26.32 6.64 -42.00
C LEU A 9 -26.40 7.66 -40.87
N VAL A 10 -27.40 8.57 -40.91
CA VAL A 10 -27.62 9.55 -39.84
C VAL A 10 -27.98 8.84 -38.52
N MET A 11 -28.83 7.82 -38.57
CA MET A 11 -29.22 7.06 -37.38
C MET A 11 -28.05 6.29 -36.78
N LEU A 12 -27.18 5.70 -37.61
CA LEU A 12 -25.98 4.99 -37.17
C LEU A 12 -24.98 5.94 -36.49
N VAL A 13 -24.76 7.14 -37.05
CA VAL A 13 -23.88 8.15 -36.45
C VAL A 13 -24.41 8.63 -35.08
N VAL A 14 -25.73 8.82 -34.96
CA VAL A 14 -26.36 9.21 -33.68
C VAL A 14 -26.23 8.09 -32.64
N LEU A 15 -26.41 6.83 -33.03
CA LEU A 15 -26.27 5.67 -32.13
C LEU A 15 -24.82 5.48 -31.66
N VAL A 16 -23.84 5.61 -32.55
CA VAL A 16 -22.42 5.53 -32.20
C VAL A 16 -22.02 6.69 -31.29
N ALA A 17 -22.49 7.92 -31.56
CA ALA A 17 -22.25 9.07 -30.70
C ALA A 17 -22.87 8.88 -29.30
N ALA A 18 -24.12 8.40 -29.22
CA ALA A 18 -24.81 8.16 -27.95
C ALA A 18 -24.15 7.07 -27.09
N LEU A 19 -23.49 6.09 -27.71
CA LEU A 19 -22.76 5.02 -27.00
C LEU A 19 -21.34 5.43 -26.57
N LEU A 20 -20.71 6.41 -27.26
CA LEU A 20 -19.37 6.89 -26.92
C LEU A 20 -19.36 8.04 -25.89
N ILE A 21 -20.45 8.81 -25.78
CA ILE A 21 -20.55 9.94 -24.83
C ILE A 21 -20.37 9.50 -23.37
N PRO A 22 -20.92 8.38 -22.87
CA PRO A 22 -20.69 7.93 -21.48
C PRO A 22 -19.23 7.50 -21.24
N ILE A 23 -18.58 6.87 -22.22
CA ILE A 23 -17.20 6.36 -22.11
C ILE A 23 -16.20 7.52 -22.05
N MET A 24 -16.45 8.61 -22.77
CA MET A 24 -15.63 9.83 -22.69
C MET A 24 -15.87 10.67 -21.42
N GLN A 25 -16.94 10.41 -20.64
CA GLN A 25 -17.13 11.09 -19.35
C GLN A 25 -16.44 10.39 -18.17
N MET A 26 -16.03 9.12 -18.31
CA MET A 26 -15.25 8.41 -17.29
C MET A 26 -13.75 8.76 -17.28
N THR A 27 -13.24 9.47 -18.30
CA THR A 27 -11.82 9.88 -18.36
C THR A 27 -11.58 11.33 -17.95
N ARG A 28 -12.61 12.06 -17.48
CA ARG A 28 -12.42 13.37 -16.85
C ARG A 28 -11.99 13.20 -15.38
N TRP A 29 -10.70 13.01 -15.24
CA TRP A 29 -9.94 13.08 -13.98
C TRP A 29 -10.21 14.41 -13.27
N ASP A 30 -10.72 14.38 -12.03
CA ASP A 30 -11.02 15.58 -11.24
C ASP A 30 -9.75 16.05 -10.47
N PRO A 31 -9.16 17.21 -10.82
CA PRO A 31 -7.99 17.75 -10.12
C PRO A 31 -8.25 18.10 -8.65
N LYS A 32 -9.51 18.17 -8.19
CA LYS A 32 -9.83 18.36 -6.77
C LYS A 32 -9.53 17.12 -5.92
N LEU A 33 -9.49 15.92 -6.51
CA LEU A 33 -9.10 14.71 -5.79
C LEU A 33 -7.63 14.77 -5.35
N LYS A 34 -6.72 15.31 -6.18
CA LYS A 34 -5.31 15.53 -5.79
C LYS A 34 -5.19 16.53 -4.62
N GLN A 35 -6.03 17.58 -4.61
CA GLN A 35 -6.00 18.59 -3.55
C GLN A 35 -6.68 18.14 -2.25
N GLY A 36 -7.67 17.24 -2.33
CA GLY A 36 -8.32 16.62 -1.16
C GLY A 36 -7.38 15.69 -0.41
N VAL A 37 -6.66 14.82 -1.13
CA VAL A 37 -5.67 13.90 -0.56
C VAL A 37 -4.52 14.66 0.10
N ALA A 38 -4.02 15.75 -0.51
CA ALA A 38 -2.96 16.57 0.06
C ALA A 38 -3.37 17.37 1.31
N ARG A 39 -4.67 17.67 1.49
CA ARG A 39 -5.16 18.44 2.65
C ARG A 39 -5.63 17.59 3.83
N GLN A 40 -5.97 16.32 3.61
CA GLN A 40 -6.48 15.43 4.66
C GLN A 40 -5.39 14.76 5.50
N ALA A 41 -4.11 14.83 5.07
CA ALA A 41 -2.96 14.38 5.85
C ALA A 41 -2.68 15.20 7.14
N GLY A 42 -3.56 16.14 7.51
CA GLY A 42 -3.36 17.07 8.63
C GLY A 42 -4.45 17.07 9.72
N GLN A 43 -5.37 16.09 9.75
CA GLN A 43 -6.34 15.96 10.84
C GLN A 43 -6.11 14.64 11.60
N GLU A 44 -5.14 14.70 12.50
CA GLU A 44 -4.69 13.65 13.40
C GLU A 44 -5.53 13.69 14.70
N GLN A 45 -6.26 12.60 15.01
CA GLN A 45 -6.98 12.46 16.28
C GLN A 45 -6.00 12.01 17.37
N ALA A 46 -6.00 12.72 18.51
CA ALA A 46 -5.13 12.47 19.65
C ALA A 46 -5.49 11.15 20.38
N GLY A 47 -4.92 10.04 19.91
CA GLY A 47 -4.69 8.83 20.73
C GLY A 47 -3.41 8.99 21.56
N ALA A 48 -3.16 8.07 22.51
CA ALA A 48 -1.90 8.04 23.27
C ALA A 48 -0.71 8.10 22.30
N ALA A 49 0.25 8.99 22.56
CA ALA A 49 1.35 9.26 21.65
C ALA A 49 2.14 7.97 21.36
N ILE A 50 1.98 7.45 20.15
CA ILE A 50 2.82 6.37 19.64
C ILE A 50 4.19 7.00 19.42
N SER A 51 5.22 6.48 20.09
CA SER A 51 6.58 6.93 19.86
C SER A 51 6.96 6.60 18.43
N THR A 52 7.21 7.63 17.62
CA THR A 52 7.83 7.51 16.29
C THR A 52 9.34 7.70 16.37
N GLU A 53 9.92 7.72 17.57
CA GLU A 53 11.37 7.77 17.73
C GLU A 53 11.99 6.41 17.43
N PRO A 54 13.18 6.37 16.80
CA PRO A 54 13.97 5.15 16.61
C PRO A 54 14.08 4.32 17.90
N SER A 55 13.83 3.02 17.80
CA SER A 55 13.98 2.06 18.91
C SER A 55 15.38 1.44 18.97
N GLY A 56 16.16 1.53 17.88
CA GLY A 56 17.52 0.99 17.82
C GLY A 56 18.40 1.66 16.78
N ASP A 57 19.43 0.94 16.34
CA ASP A 57 20.33 1.42 15.30
C ASP A 57 19.68 1.28 13.90
N PRO A 58 20.01 2.18 12.96
CA PRO A 58 19.65 2.02 11.55
C PRO A 58 19.99 0.64 10.97
N GLN A 59 19.00 0.00 10.35
CA GLN A 59 19.15 -1.27 9.66
C GLN A 59 19.67 -1.10 8.22
N SER A 60 20.19 -2.18 7.65
CA SER A 60 20.59 -2.21 6.23
C SER A 60 19.36 -2.04 5.33
N VAL A 61 19.46 -1.15 4.34
CA VAL A 61 18.40 -0.89 3.35
C VAL A 61 18.93 -1.25 1.97
N ALA A 62 18.29 -2.20 1.29
CA ALA A 62 18.65 -2.54 -0.09
C ALA A 62 17.92 -1.65 -1.09
N THR A 63 18.51 -1.37 -2.26
CA THR A 63 17.82 -0.62 -3.32
C THR A 63 17.06 -1.58 -4.25
N LEU A 64 15.80 -1.27 -4.53
CA LEU A 64 14.97 -1.94 -5.53
C LEU A 64 14.70 -1.00 -6.71
N GLU A 65 15.21 -1.37 -7.87
CA GLU A 65 15.03 -0.67 -9.15
C GLU A 65 13.77 -1.14 -9.88
N THR A 66 13.29 -2.35 -9.58
CA THR A 66 12.17 -2.98 -10.30
C THR A 66 11.23 -3.74 -9.36
N ALA A 67 9.97 -3.90 -9.78
CA ALA A 67 9.00 -4.76 -9.09
C ALA A 67 9.44 -6.24 -9.11
N ASP A 68 10.17 -6.66 -10.13
CA ASP A 68 10.66 -8.04 -10.27
C ASP A 68 11.64 -8.44 -9.15
N GLN A 69 12.44 -7.50 -8.65
CA GLN A 69 13.32 -7.75 -7.50
C GLN A 69 12.49 -7.97 -6.23
N LEU A 70 11.46 -7.15 -5.99
CA LEU A 70 10.54 -7.35 -4.86
C LEU A 70 9.81 -8.69 -4.97
N ARG A 71 9.36 -9.05 -6.18
CA ARG A 71 8.73 -10.35 -6.45
C ARG A 71 9.66 -11.52 -6.14
N GLN A 72 10.93 -11.43 -6.53
CA GLN A 72 11.92 -12.47 -6.25
C GLN A 72 12.12 -12.67 -4.74
N GLU A 73 12.28 -11.57 -3.99
CA GLU A 73 12.37 -11.60 -2.53
C GLU A 73 11.09 -12.20 -1.90
N PHE A 74 9.92 -11.75 -2.36
CA PHE A 74 8.62 -12.25 -1.90
C PHE A 74 8.44 -13.75 -2.13
N ASN A 75 8.86 -14.26 -3.30
CA ASN A 75 8.75 -15.67 -3.64
C ASN A 75 9.86 -16.53 -3.02
N ALA A 76 10.99 -15.93 -2.62
CA ALA A 76 12.06 -16.65 -1.91
C ALA A 76 11.60 -17.10 -0.51
N ASP A 77 10.66 -16.39 0.10
CA ASP A 77 10.03 -16.77 1.37
C ASP A 77 8.67 -17.47 1.17
N ASN A 78 8.48 -18.16 0.04
CA ASN A 78 7.31 -19.01 -0.16
C ASN A 78 7.20 -20.08 0.95
N GLY A 79 5.99 -20.33 1.43
CA GLY A 79 5.76 -21.18 2.61
C GLY A 79 5.89 -20.46 3.95
N ARG A 80 6.13 -19.13 3.95
CA ARG A 80 6.11 -18.29 5.16
C ARG A 80 5.04 -17.22 5.03
N LEU A 81 4.57 -16.73 6.17
CA LEU A 81 3.73 -15.53 6.22
C LEU A 81 4.56 -14.34 5.79
N ARG A 82 3.96 -13.44 5.02
CA ARG A 82 4.65 -12.29 4.44
C ARG A 82 3.82 -11.04 4.62
N MET A 83 4.42 -10.01 5.18
CA MET A 83 3.81 -8.68 5.29
C MET A 83 4.56 -7.71 4.38
N LEU A 84 3.84 -6.97 3.54
CA LEU A 84 4.40 -5.90 2.72
C LEU A 84 3.85 -4.56 3.22
N ALA A 85 4.74 -3.73 3.75
CA ALA A 85 4.43 -2.37 4.16
C ALA A 85 5.07 -1.38 3.16
N ILE A 86 4.26 -0.51 2.55
CA ILE A 86 4.74 0.49 1.60
C ILE A 86 4.61 1.88 2.24
N LEU A 87 5.74 2.44 2.63
CA LEU A 87 5.83 3.53 3.58
C LEU A 87 6.73 4.66 3.04
N SER A 88 6.45 5.88 3.46
CA SER A 88 7.36 7.02 3.27
C SER A 88 8.25 7.13 4.51
N PRO A 89 9.57 7.30 4.37
CA PRO A 89 10.45 7.37 5.52
C PRO A 89 10.25 8.63 6.38
N THR A 90 9.72 9.73 5.83
CA THR A 90 9.62 11.00 6.55
C THR A 90 8.22 11.40 7.01
N THR A 91 7.16 10.74 6.52
CA THR A 91 5.79 11.10 6.92
C THR A 91 5.40 10.47 8.26
N GLN A 92 4.72 11.24 9.11
CA GLN A 92 4.31 10.82 10.46
C GLN A 92 3.52 9.50 10.44
N SER A 93 2.47 9.42 9.63
CA SER A 93 1.64 8.22 9.51
C SER A 93 2.43 6.96 9.15
N SER A 94 3.42 7.08 8.26
CA SER A 94 4.24 5.94 7.84
C SER A 94 5.21 5.51 8.94
N ARG A 95 5.81 6.46 9.65
CA ARG A 95 6.70 6.18 10.79
C ARG A 95 5.93 5.52 11.93
N GLU A 96 4.72 5.99 12.22
CA GLU A 96 3.82 5.35 13.18
C GLU A 96 3.49 3.91 12.79
N ALA A 97 3.17 3.67 11.51
CA ALA A 97 2.91 2.32 11.01
C ALA A 97 4.13 1.41 11.20
N ALA A 98 5.34 1.87 10.87
CA ALA A 98 6.57 1.11 11.07
C ALA A 98 6.79 0.77 12.55
N SER A 99 6.67 1.75 13.45
CA SER A 99 6.81 1.53 14.90
C SER A 99 5.74 0.60 15.47
N LEU A 100 4.50 0.66 14.96
CA LEU A 100 3.44 -0.26 15.38
C LEU A 100 3.64 -1.68 14.86
N ILE A 101 4.20 -1.86 13.66
CA ILE A 101 4.56 -3.20 13.16
C ILE A 101 5.59 -3.83 14.10
N GLU A 102 6.63 -3.10 14.50
CA GLU A 102 7.62 -3.58 15.48
C GLU A 102 6.92 -3.98 16.79
N GLN A 103 6.22 -3.04 17.42
CA GLN A 103 5.66 -3.22 18.77
C GLN A 103 4.57 -4.28 18.84
N VAL A 104 3.65 -4.29 17.88
CA VAL A 104 2.38 -5.03 18.00
C VAL A 104 2.40 -6.33 17.22
N VAL A 105 3.19 -6.40 16.14
CA VAL A 105 3.27 -7.61 15.32
C VAL A 105 4.51 -8.41 15.70
N LEU A 106 5.68 -7.77 15.78
CA LEU A 106 6.93 -8.48 15.93
C LEU A 106 7.26 -8.77 17.40
N GLU A 107 7.23 -7.77 18.27
CA GLU A 107 7.55 -7.93 19.69
C GLU A 107 6.52 -8.78 20.45
N GLU A 108 5.23 -8.57 20.21
CA GLU A 108 4.15 -9.33 20.88
C GLU A 108 4.00 -10.77 20.35
N HIS A 109 4.53 -11.05 19.14
CA HIS A 109 4.47 -12.38 18.53
C HIS A 109 5.84 -12.86 18.02
N PRO A 110 6.80 -13.13 18.93
CA PRO A 110 8.17 -13.49 18.56
C PRO A 110 8.26 -14.84 17.82
N ASP A 111 7.29 -15.73 18.02
CA ASP A 111 7.27 -17.07 17.44
C ASP A 111 6.57 -17.14 16.06
N LEU A 112 6.02 -16.02 15.56
CA LEU A 112 5.42 -15.99 14.23
C LEU A 112 6.50 -16.15 13.15
N ASP A 113 6.31 -17.16 12.28
CA ASP A 113 7.12 -17.36 11.08
C ASP A 113 6.71 -16.37 9.97
N LEU A 114 7.03 -15.10 10.22
CA LEU A 114 6.69 -13.95 9.40
C LEU A 114 7.95 -13.32 8.82
N THR A 115 7.89 -12.90 7.56
CA THR A 115 8.84 -11.96 6.95
C THR A 115 8.14 -10.65 6.66
N VAL A 116 8.73 -9.52 7.09
CA VAL A 116 8.19 -8.18 6.83
C VAL A 116 9.06 -7.50 5.78
N TYR A 117 8.50 -7.20 4.61
CA TYR A 117 9.14 -6.36 3.60
C TYR A 117 8.68 -4.92 3.80
N VAL A 118 9.63 -4.04 4.08
CA VAL A 118 9.40 -2.61 4.25
C VAL A 118 9.90 -1.89 3.01
N LEU A 119 8.98 -1.46 2.17
CA LEU A 119 9.27 -0.71 0.96
C LEU A 119 9.17 0.78 1.26
N TRP A 120 10.32 1.42 1.48
CA TRP A 120 10.46 2.86 1.61
C TRP A 120 10.40 3.53 0.23
N ILE A 121 9.47 4.48 0.05
CA ILE A 121 9.20 5.15 -1.22
C ILE A 121 9.29 6.67 -1.11
N THR A 122 9.32 7.33 -2.27
CA THR A 122 9.51 8.79 -2.34
C THR A 122 8.20 9.59 -2.35
N GLN A 123 7.47 9.64 -1.24
CA GLN A 123 6.18 10.37 -1.22
C GLN A 123 6.35 11.90 -1.16
N THR A 124 7.41 12.38 -0.52
CA THR A 124 7.75 13.81 -0.37
C THR A 124 9.15 14.08 -0.89
N SER A 125 9.50 15.36 -1.07
CA SER A 125 10.86 15.75 -1.48
C SER A 125 11.94 15.49 -0.43
N LYS A 126 11.57 15.10 0.79
CA LYS A 126 12.49 14.72 1.87
C LYS A 126 12.72 13.21 1.93
N ASP A 127 11.95 12.44 1.18
CA ASP A 127 12.11 10.99 1.14
C ASP A 127 13.27 10.65 0.20
N ASP A 128 14.37 10.21 0.79
CA ASP A 128 15.53 9.68 0.09
C ASP A 128 16.04 8.40 0.78
N TYR A 129 17.09 7.82 0.22
CA TYR A 129 17.69 6.60 0.75
C TYR A 129 18.20 6.79 2.18
N GLU A 130 18.75 7.97 2.51
CA GLU A 130 19.28 8.23 3.85
C GLU A 130 18.16 8.34 4.87
N ALA A 131 17.07 9.02 4.53
CA ALA A 131 15.87 9.04 5.34
C ALA A 131 15.28 7.63 5.54
N ALA A 132 15.32 6.78 4.50
CA ALA A 132 14.91 5.37 4.61
C ALA A 132 15.83 4.56 5.53
N ARG A 133 17.14 4.82 5.49
CA ARG A 133 18.13 4.24 6.40
C ARG A 133 17.87 4.70 7.84
N GLU A 134 17.57 5.96 8.08
CA GLU A 134 17.23 6.45 9.42
C GLU A 134 15.90 5.89 9.92
N ALA A 135 14.88 5.84 9.06
CA ALA A 135 13.55 5.32 9.41
C ALA A 135 13.53 3.81 9.66
N SER A 136 14.49 3.05 9.12
CA SER A 136 14.61 1.62 9.40
C SER A 136 14.90 1.32 10.87
N ALA A 137 15.42 2.30 11.62
CA ALA A 137 15.63 2.19 13.06
C ALA A 137 14.32 2.14 13.89
N LEU A 138 13.15 2.30 13.26
CA LEU A 138 11.83 2.15 13.89
C LEU A 138 11.34 0.70 13.94
N LEU A 139 11.99 -0.19 13.18
CA LEU A 139 11.57 -1.56 12.94
C LEU A 139 12.86 -2.37 12.78
N THR A 140 13.38 -2.86 13.90
CA THR A 140 14.74 -3.41 14.01
C THR A 140 14.78 -4.93 14.15
N ASP A 141 13.63 -5.57 14.31
CA ASP A 141 13.53 -7.03 14.34
C ASP A 141 14.11 -7.66 13.06
N GLY A 142 14.89 -8.72 13.23
CA GLY A 142 15.59 -9.40 12.12
C GLY A 142 14.69 -10.07 11.08
N ARG A 143 13.37 -10.17 11.34
CA ARG A 143 12.36 -10.59 10.37
C ARG A 143 11.99 -9.47 9.39
N ALA A 144 12.32 -8.22 9.70
CA ALA A 144 12.12 -7.09 8.81
C ALA A 144 13.28 -6.96 7.80
N ARG A 145 12.92 -6.81 6.52
CA ARG A 145 13.82 -6.52 5.42
C ARG A 145 13.44 -5.18 4.83
N HIS A 146 14.40 -4.26 4.80
CA HIS A 146 14.17 -2.90 4.35
C HIS A 146 14.66 -2.71 2.92
N TYR A 147 13.83 -2.05 2.13
CA TYR A 147 14.13 -1.73 0.75
C TYR A 147 13.78 -0.26 0.48
N PHE A 148 14.65 0.44 -0.23
CA PHE A 148 14.36 1.75 -0.80
C PHE A 148 14.08 1.56 -2.29
N SER A 149 12.99 2.16 -2.81
CA SER A 149 12.64 2.04 -4.22
C SER A 149 12.40 3.38 -4.88
N SER A 150 12.82 3.49 -6.14
CA SER A 150 12.57 4.62 -7.05
C SER A 150 11.11 4.67 -7.55
N ASP A 151 10.16 4.27 -6.72
CA ASP A 151 8.71 4.13 -6.95
C ASP A 151 8.26 3.00 -7.89
N ALA A 152 9.12 2.37 -8.70
CA ALA A 152 8.71 1.36 -9.68
C ALA A 152 7.94 0.17 -9.05
N ALA A 153 8.44 -0.35 -7.93
CA ALA A 153 7.77 -1.46 -7.22
C ALA A 153 6.42 -1.01 -6.62
N ALA A 154 6.35 0.19 -6.06
CA ALA A 154 5.12 0.73 -5.48
C ALA A 154 4.07 1.09 -6.54
N SER A 155 4.51 1.53 -7.72
CA SER A 155 3.66 1.78 -8.89
C SER A 155 3.05 0.47 -9.40
N TYR A 156 3.86 -0.58 -9.52
CA TYR A 156 3.35 -1.89 -9.89
C TYR A 156 2.31 -2.40 -8.89
N VAL A 157 2.56 -2.28 -7.58
CA VAL A 157 1.60 -2.70 -6.55
C VAL A 157 0.31 -1.87 -6.64
N ALA A 158 0.40 -0.57 -6.89
CA ALA A 158 -0.76 0.28 -7.15
C ALA A 158 -1.60 -0.25 -8.31
N ASP A 159 -0.97 -0.50 -9.46
CA ASP A 159 -1.64 -1.02 -10.65
C ASP A 159 -2.29 -2.38 -10.39
N ALA A 160 -1.55 -3.31 -9.77
CA ALA A 160 -2.03 -4.66 -9.47
C ALA A 160 -3.24 -4.66 -8.54
N MET A 161 -3.33 -3.68 -7.65
CA MET A 161 -4.47 -3.54 -6.75
C MET A 161 -5.59 -2.67 -7.33
N GLY A 162 -5.40 -2.05 -8.50
CA GLY A 162 -6.38 -1.16 -9.13
C GLY A 162 -6.44 0.24 -8.51
N TYR A 163 -5.34 0.74 -7.94
CA TYR A 163 -5.26 2.10 -7.43
C TYR A 163 -5.33 3.13 -8.58
N PRO A 164 -6.25 4.11 -8.56
CA PRO A 164 -6.23 5.23 -9.50
C PRO A 164 -5.06 6.23 -9.36
N GLY A 165 -4.12 6.03 -8.44
CA GLY A 165 -2.97 6.91 -8.22
C GLY A 165 -1.65 6.27 -8.66
N ASP A 166 -0.59 7.07 -8.71
CA ASP A 166 0.66 6.69 -9.37
C ASP A 166 1.48 5.64 -8.60
N LYS A 167 1.29 5.50 -7.28
CA LYS A 167 2.02 4.53 -6.44
C LYS A 167 1.30 4.20 -5.14
N ALA A 168 1.39 2.94 -4.71
CA ALA A 168 0.85 2.52 -3.42
C ALA A 168 1.65 3.19 -2.30
N TRP A 169 0.97 3.72 -1.29
CA TRP A 169 1.58 4.40 -0.16
C TRP A 169 0.70 4.22 1.08
N ASN A 170 1.29 4.15 2.27
CA ASN A 170 0.56 3.98 3.53
C ASN A 170 -0.38 2.76 3.48
N CYS A 171 0.11 1.65 2.93
CA CYS A 171 -0.61 0.39 2.79
C CYS A 171 0.20 -0.72 3.46
N ILE A 172 -0.48 -1.56 4.23
CA ILE A 172 0.10 -2.73 4.91
C ILE A 172 -0.72 -3.94 4.48
N MET A 173 -0.07 -4.89 3.84
CA MET A 173 -0.69 -6.07 3.26
C MET A 173 -0.14 -7.34 3.87
N LEU A 174 -1.02 -8.28 4.17
CA LEU A 174 -0.67 -9.58 4.71
C LEU A 174 -0.97 -10.68 3.69
N PHE A 175 0.01 -11.54 3.47
CA PHE A 175 -0.05 -12.66 2.53
C PHE A 175 0.28 -13.97 3.25
N GLY A 176 -0.42 -15.02 2.82
CA GLY A 176 -0.30 -16.36 3.39
C GLY A 176 0.91 -17.09 2.87
N GLU A 177 1.22 -18.18 3.55
CA GLU A 177 2.25 -19.14 3.15
C GLU A 177 2.02 -19.71 1.74
N ASP A 178 0.76 -19.81 1.31
CA ASP A 178 0.32 -20.35 0.01
C ASP A 178 0.41 -19.35 -1.15
N LYS A 179 0.69 -18.07 -0.87
CA LYS A 179 0.67 -17.02 -1.89
C LYS A 179 1.95 -17.01 -2.71
N VAL A 180 1.79 -17.04 -4.02
CA VAL A 180 2.90 -16.91 -4.98
C VAL A 180 2.60 -15.72 -5.87
N TRP A 181 3.59 -14.90 -6.13
CA TRP A 181 3.50 -13.79 -7.06
C TRP A 181 3.94 -14.26 -8.45
N ASP A 182 2.96 -14.62 -9.28
CA ASP A 182 3.16 -15.16 -10.64
C ASP A 182 1.95 -14.95 -11.57
N PRO A 183 2.06 -14.15 -12.66
CA PRO A 183 2.87 -12.94 -12.77
C PRO A 183 2.26 -11.75 -12.00
N GLU A 184 1.01 -11.87 -11.56
CA GLU A 184 0.24 -10.85 -10.85
C GLU A 184 0.54 -10.91 -9.34
N LEU A 185 0.48 -9.74 -8.68
CA LEU A 185 0.53 -9.69 -7.23
C LEU A 185 -0.65 -10.53 -6.68
N PRO A 186 -0.42 -11.50 -5.78
CA PRO A 186 -1.50 -12.29 -5.23
C PRO A 186 -2.42 -11.38 -4.41
N GLN A 187 -3.69 -11.73 -4.28
CA GLN A 187 -4.59 -10.96 -3.40
C GLN A 187 -4.15 -11.11 -1.93
N PRO A 188 -3.98 -10.01 -1.19
CA PRO A 188 -3.67 -10.09 0.23
C PRO A 188 -4.87 -10.64 1.01
N GLN A 189 -4.63 -11.38 2.07
CA GLN A 189 -5.70 -11.86 2.95
C GLN A 189 -6.29 -10.73 3.80
N ARG A 190 -5.44 -9.76 4.14
CA ARG A 190 -5.79 -8.56 4.87
C ARG A 190 -5.00 -7.38 4.33
N ILE A 191 -5.64 -6.22 4.33
CA ILE A 191 -5.02 -4.95 3.97
C ILE A 191 -5.49 -3.86 4.93
N LEU A 192 -4.56 -3.02 5.38
CA LEU A 192 -4.84 -1.78 6.11
C LEU A 192 -4.24 -0.61 5.34
N HIS A 193 -4.88 0.56 5.41
CA HIS A 193 -4.33 1.78 4.85
C HIS A 193 -4.67 3.04 5.66
N GLN A 194 -3.84 4.08 5.50
CA GLN A 194 -4.01 5.38 6.18
C GLN A 194 -4.40 6.52 5.21
N LEU A 195 -4.83 6.20 3.99
CA LEU A 195 -5.14 7.17 2.92
C LEU A 195 -6.54 7.86 3.02
N GLY A 196 -7.21 7.76 4.16
CA GLY A 196 -8.54 8.32 4.41
C GLY A 196 -9.69 7.34 4.10
N PRO A 197 -10.89 7.56 4.66
CA PRO A 197 -12.01 6.60 4.58
C PRO A 197 -12.71 6.56 3.22
N GLN A 198 -12.56 7.59 2.37
CA GLN A 198 -13.15 7.62 1.02
C GLN A 198 -12.22 7.04 -0.04
N HIS A 199 -11.19 6.30 0.38
CA HIS A 199 -10.21 5.73 -0.52
C HIS A 199 -10.74 4.45 -1.20
N TRP A 200 -10.21 4.11 -2.38
CA TRP A 200 -10.68 3.00 -3.21
C TRP A 200 -10.53 1.62 -2.55
N LEU A 201 -9.62 1.50 -1.57
CA LEU A 201 -9.47 0.32 -0.73
C LEU A 201 -10.65 0.08 0.23
N GLY A 202 -11.58 1.05 0.33
CA GLY A 202 -12.78 0.98 1.13
C GLY A 202 -12.53 1.33 2.60
N SER A 203 -13.51 2.00 3.21
CA SER A 203 -13.43 2.46 4.60
C SER A 203 -13.22 1.35 5.62
N GLN A 204 -13.57 0.10 5.28
CA GLN A 204 -13.35 -1.07 6.14
C GLN A 204 -11.87 -1.41 6.34
N ASN A 205 -10.99 -0.96 5.43
CA ASN A 205 -9.55 -1.17 5.50
C ASN A 205 -8.81 0.09 5.98
N TYR A 206 -9.53 1.20 6.20
CA TYR A 206 -8.94 2.44 6.70
C TYR A 206 -8.71 2.34 8.20
N ALA A 207 -7.47 2.56 8.65
CA ALA A 207 -7.12 2.48 10.06
C ALA A 207 -5.99 3.45 10.40
N THR A 208 -6.15 4.23 11.47
CA THR A 208 -5.16 5.21 11.98
C THR A 208 -5.11 5.15 13.50
N GLY A 209 -4.00 5.57 14.12
CA GLY A 209 -3.87 5.61 15.59
C GLY A 209 -4.24 4.27 16.24
N ASN A 210 -5.20 4.28 17.16
CA ASN A 210 -5.66 3.07 17.85
C ASN A 210 -6.30 2.04 16.90
N ASP A 211 -6.99 2.47 15.85
CA ASP A 211 -7.58 1.54 14.89
C ASP A 211 -6.50 0.82 14.09
N LEU A 212 -5.40 1.49 13.77
CA LEU A 212 -4.25 0.87 13.11
C LEU A 212 -3.57 -0.15 14.04
N ARG A 213 -3.33 0.21 15.29
CA ARG A 213 -2.81 -0.71 16.33
C ARG A 213 -3.69 -1.95 16.44
N ASN A 214 -5.00 -1.78 16.58
CA ASN A 214 -5.94 -2.89 16.72
C ASN A 214 -6.01 -3.74 15.45
N GLY A 215 -5.97 -3.12 14.27
CA GLY A 215 -5.94 -3.82 12.99
C GLY A 215 -4.68 -4.66 12.82
N LEU A 216 -3.52 -4.14 13.21
CA LEU A 216 -2.24 -4.87 13.18
C LEU A 216 -2.23 -6.03 14.18
N ALA A 217 -2.70 -5.82 15.41
CA ALA A 217 -2.88 -6.89 16.39
C ALA A 217 -3.83 -7.99 15.87
N ALA A 218 -4.92 -7.60 15.20
CA ALA A 218 -5.86 -8.54 14.59
C ALA A 218 -5.19 -9.33 13.45
N MET A 219 -4.44 -8.66 12.57
CA MET A 219 -3.63 -9.34 11.55
C MET A 219 -2.69 -10.36 12.19
N ALA A 220 -1.94 -9.99 13.22
CA ALA A 220 -0.99 -10.87 13.90
C ALA A 220 -1.67 -12.05 14.63
N SER A 221 -2.82 -11.81 15.26
CA SER A 221 -3.59 -12.85 15.95
C SER A 221 -4.20 -13.87 14.98
N GLU A 222 -4.63 -13.44 13.80
CA GLU A 222 -5.12 -14.35 12.75
C GLU A 222 -4.00 -15.27 12.22
N LEU A 223 -2.74 -14.83 12.27
CA LEU A 223 -1.57 -15.60 11.86
C LEU A 223 -1.20 -16.70 12.88
N GLY A 224 -1.43 -16.44 14.16
CA GLY A 224 -1.19 -17.40 15.26
C GLY A 224 -2.23 -18.51 15.36
N GLY A 225 -3.09 -18.68 14.35
CA GLY A 225 -4.28 -19.52 14.35
C GLY A 225 -4.07 -21.04 14.37
N TRP A 226 -3.43 -21.56 15.42
CA TRP A 226 -3.86 -22.75 16.17
C TRP A 226 -3.54 -22.53 17.66
N GLN A 227 -4.52 -22.05 18.42
CA GLN A 227 -4.98 -22.53 19.74
C GLN A 227 -5.69 -21.41 20.51
N PHE A 228 -7.02 -21.50 20.58
CA PHE A 228 -7.78 -21.24 21.80
C PHE A 228 -8.88 -22.30 21.90
#